data_AF-A0A967GR16-F1
#
_entry.id   AF-A0A967GR16-F1
#
_cell.length_a   1.000
_cell.length_b   1.000
_cell.length_c   1.000
_cell.angle_alpha   90.00
_cell.angle_beta   90.00
_cell.angle_gamma   90.00
#
_symmetry.space_group_name_H-M   'P 1'
#
loop_
_entity.id
_entity.type
_entity.pdbx_description
1 polymer ?
#
loop_
_entity_poly.entity_id
_entity_poly.type
_entity_poly.pdbx_seq_one_letter_code
_entity_poly.pdbx_strand_id
1 'polypeptide(L)'
;MAGKPLRIPFTIDSALPREEVVAVTMTTSTGEEVREEFVLPAMGTLQDALLWRPGGPGKVSLALDVPPAANEHNTTNNRREAELEIRREALRVLVIESFPRWEYRYLRNALQRDPGVEVSTLLFHPHLGKPGAGRDYLSAFPADNALASYDVILLGDVGVSNGQLSPGQCTTIMKMVRDQAAGLIFLPGLRGHTGSLAGTALSELLPVIWDQSQPRGWGSATVGKFALTEAGTRSLLTKLEDSEEASARIWSMLPGFQWYAPGLRAKAGSEILAVHATEANRFGRVPLIVTRTFGSGKILYMGADAAWRWRRGVEDKYHYRFWGQV
;
A
#
# COMPACT_ATOMS: atom_id res chain seq x y z
N MET A 1 -11.18 -10.10 2.17
CA MET A 1 -11.90 -9.32 1.13
C MET A 1 -12.16 -10.24 -0.05
N ALA A 2 -13.35 -10.20 -0.63
CA ALA A 2 -13.67 -10.95 -1.86
C ALA A 2 -12.65 -10.65 -2.98
N GLY A 3 -12.25 -11.66 -3.76
CA GLY A 3 -11.31 -11.52 -4.88
C GLY A 3 -9.82 -11.39 -4.54
N LYS A 4 -9.44 -11.21 -3.25
CA LYS A 4 -8.03 -11.28 -2.81
C LYS A 4 -7.68 -12.72 -2.37
N PRO A 5 -6.45 -13.21 -2.66
CA PRO A 5 -6.02 -14.51 -2.14
C PRO A 5 -5.94 -14.44 -0.62
N LEU A 6 -6.60 -15.38 0.04
CA LEU A 6 -6.57 -15.61 1.47
C LEU A 6 -5.65 -16.79 1.75
N ARG A 7 -4.80 -16.62 2.76
CA ARG A 7 -3.96 -17.69 3.29
C ARG A 7 -4.73 -18.33 4.45
N ILE A 8 -5.11 -19.59 4.32
CA ILE A 8 -5.89 -20.35 5.30
C ILE A 8 -4.91 -21.21 6.11
N PRO A 9 -4.46 -20.75 7.29
CA PRO A 9 -3.50 -21.50 8.08
C PRO A 9 -4.15 -22.75 8.66
N PHE A 10 -3.39 -23.83 8.71
CA PHE A 10 -3.78 -25.06 9.37
C PHE A 10 -2.60 -25.65 10.15
N THR A 11 -2.91 -26.58 11.03
CA THR A 11 -1.91 -27.32 11.80
C THR A 11 -2.34 -28.78 11.84
N ILE A 12 -1.42 -29.68 11.50
CA ILE A 12 -1.62 -31.12 11.58
C ILE A 12 -0.58 -31.68 12.53
N ASP A 13 -1.05 -32.36 13.57
CA ASP A 13 -0.20 -33.12 14.48
C ASP A 13 -0.16 -34.58 14.03
N SER A 14 1.01 -35.04 13.59
CA SER A 14 1.26 -36.40 13.14
C SER A 14 1.68 -37.29 14.30
N ALA A 15 0.94 -38.37 14.53
CA ALA A 15 1.37 -39.49 15.37
C ALA A 15 1.95 -40.66 14.54
N LEU A 16 2.22 -40.43 13.26
CA LEU A 16 2.72 -41.47 12.36
C LEU A 16 4.21 -41.72 12.65
N PRO A 17 4.65 -42.98 12.59
CA PRO A 17 6.03 -43.35 12.92
C PRO A 17 7.03 -42.98 11.82
N ARG A 18 6.56 -42.54 10.66
CA ARG A 18 7.35 -42.18 9.48
C ARG A 18 6.81 -40.90 8.87
N GLU A 19 7.67 -40.28 8.09
CA GLU A 19 7.29 -39.17 7.23
C GLU A 19 6.35 -39.68 6.12
N GLU A 20 5.28 -38.95 5.87
CA GLU A 20 4.28 -39.31 4.86
C GLU A 20 3.93 -38.08 4.03
N VAL A 21 3.75 -38.29 2.72
CA VAL A 21 3.23 -37.24 1.83
C VAL A 21 1.71 -37.35 1.83
N VAL A 22 1.03 -36.28 2.26
CA VAL A 22 -0.44 -36.24 2.30
C VAL A 22 -0.98 -35.11 1.44
N ALA A 23 -2.10 -35.36 0.77
CA ALA A 23 -2.82 -34.33 0.03
C ALA A 23 -3.87 -33.69 0.93
N VAL A 24 -3.61 -32.48 1.42
CA VAL A 24 -4.58 -31.72 2.21
C VAL A 24 -5.58 -31.08 1.24
N THR A 25 -6.86 -31.39 1.42
CA THR A 25 -7.95 -30.90 0.57
C THR A 25 -8.85 -29.98 1.37
N MET A 26 -9.02 -28.74 0.93
CA MET A 26 -10.01 -27.81 1.46
C MET A 26 -11.19 -27.70 0.51
N THR A 27 -12.39 -27.94 1.00
CA THR A 27 -13.64 -27.73 0.29
C THR A 27 -14.42 -26.57 0.91
N THR A 28 -15.16 -25.83 0.08
CA THR A 28 -15.98 -24.72 0.54
C THR A 28 -17.47 -25.02 0.36
N SER A 29 -18.33 -24.37 1.15
CA SER A 29 -19.79 -24.46 1.00
C SER A 29 -20.31 -23.95 -0.35
N THR A 30 -19.46 -23.24 -1.12
CA THR A 30 -19.77 -22.79 -2.49
C THR A 30 -19.34 -23.81 -3.56
N GLY A 31 -18.74 -24.94 -3.16
CA GLY A 31 -18.32 -26.03 -4.06
C GLY A 31 -16.93 -25.85 -4.66
N GLU A 32 -16.12 -24.91 -4.15
CA GLU A 32 -14.73 -24.75 -4.57
C GLU A 32 -13.84 -25.75 -3.81
N GLU A 33 -12.82 -26.29 -4.48
CA GLU A 33 -11.84 -27.22 -3.89
C GLU A 33 -10.43 -26.71 -4.13
N VAL A 34 -9.60 -26.75 -3.08
CA VAL A 34 -8.16 -26.46 -3.14
C VAL A 34 -7.43 -27.66 -2.55
N ARG A 35 -6.49 -28.23 -3.31
CA ARG A 35 -5.74 -29.42 -2.92
C ARG A 35 -4.26 -29.18 -3.13
N GLU A 36 -3.47 -29.37 -2.08
CA GLU A 36 -2.01 -29.30 -2.14
C GLU A 36 -1.39 -30.45 -1.34
N GLU A 37 -0.19 -30.87 -1.74
CA GLU A 37 0.56 -31.94 -1.08
C GLU A 37 1.55 -31.37 -0.08
N PHE A 38 1.61 -31.98 1.10
CA PHE A 38 2.51 -31.61 2.17
C PHE A 38 3.23 -32.83 2.69
N VAL A 39 4.45 -32.60 3.18
CA VAL A 39 5.25 -33.61 3.87
C VAL A 39 4.93 -33.52 5.37
N LEU A 40 4.23 -34.53 5.89
CA LEU A 40 3.96 -34.66 7.32
C LEU A 40 5.17 -35.28 8.02
N PRO A 41 5.82 -34.58 8.96
CA PRO A 41 6.93 -35.15 9.70
C PRO A 41 6.49 -36.33 10.59
N ALA A 42 7.38 -37.29 10.78
CA ALA A 42 7.16 -38.37 11.74
C ALA A 42 7.07 -37.82 13.16
N MET A 43 6.05 -38.24 13.93
CA MET A 43 5.86 -37.85 15.34
C MET A 43 6.01 -36.32 15.58
N GLY A 44 5.50 -35.50 14.65
CA GLY A 44 5.75 -34.07 14.63
C GLY A 44 4.54 -33.25 14.16
N THR A 45 4.71 -31.92 14.17
CA THR A 45 3.67 -30.97 13.78
C THR A 45 4.03 -30.32 12.45
N LEU A 46 3.08 -30.29 11.53
CA LEU A 46 3.12 -29.47 10.31
C LEU A 46 2.28 -28.22 10.53
N GLN A 47 2.87 -27.04 10.32
CA GLN A 47 2.18 -25.76 10.28
C GLN A 47 2.34 -25.16 8.88
N ASP A 48 1.25 -25.07 8.13
CA ASP A 48 1.27 -24.48 6.80
C ASP A 48 -0.06 -23.80 6.47
N ALA A 49 -0.27 -23.41 5.21
CA ALA A 49 -1.51 -22.79 4.78
C ALA A 49 -1.85 -23.06 3.32
N LEU A 50 -3.14 -23.19 3.03
CA LEU A 50 -3.66 -23.21 1.67
C LEU A 50 -3.93 -21.79 1.17
N LEU A 51 -3.64 -21.54 -0.10
CA LEU A 51 -4.01 -20.30 -0.78
C LEU A 51 -5.36 -20.45 -1.48
N TRP A 52 -6.36 -19.69 -1.04
CA TRP A 52 -7.70 -19.71 -1.62
C TRP A 52 -8.17 -18.29 -1.94
N ARG A 53 -8.76 -18.10 -3.13
CA ARG A 53 -9.31 -16.81 -3.56
C ARG A 53 -10.84 -16.92 -3.63
N PRO A 54 -11.59 -16.33 -2.69
CA PRO A 54 -13.04 -16.45 -2.70
C PRO A 54 -13.68 -15.72 -3.87
N GLY A 55 -14.68 -16.35 -4.49
CA GLY A 55 -15.43 -15.78 -5.63
C GLY A 55 -16.32 -14.58 -5.29
N GLY A 56 -16.74 -14.39 -4.03
CA GLY A 56 -17.64 -13.30 -3.65
C GLY A 56 -17.80 -13.12 -2.13
N PRO A 57 -18.48 -12.04 -1.69
CA PRO A 57 -18.78 -11.84 -0.28
C PRO A 57 -19.89 -12.78 0.21
N GLY A 58 -19.88 -13.06 1.52
CA GLY A 58 -20.85 -13.92 2.18
C GLY A 58 -20.20 -14.79 3.25
N LYS A 59 -21.03 -15.52 3.98
CA LYS A 59 -20.56 -16.57 4.89
C LYS A 59 -20.22 -17.82 4.08
N VAL A 60 -19.03 -18.36 4.31
CA VAL A 60 -18.55 -19.59 3.69
C VAL A 60 -18.07 -20.53 4.78
N SER A 61 -18.53 -21.78 4.74
CA SER A 61 -17.99 -22.84 5.57
C SER A 61 -16.86 -23.53 4.82
N LEU A 62 -15.72 -23.69 5.47
CA LEU A 62 -14.55 -24.40 4.98
C LEU A 62 -14.46 -25.74 5.68
N ALA A 63 -14.20 -26.82 4.94
CA ALA A 63 -13.88 -28.13 5.46
C ALA A 63 -12.50 -28.53 4.95
N LEU A 64 -11.55 -28.69 5.87
CA LEU A 64 -10.22 -29.23 5.59
C LEU A 64 -10.23 -30.73 5.85
N ASP A 65 -9.74 -31.52 4.91
CA ASP A 65 -9.73 -32.98 4.93
C ASP A 65 -8.34 -33.50 4.57
N VAL A 66 -7.91 -34.54 5.28
CA VAL A 66 -6.65 -35.26 5.04
C VAL A 66 -6.98 -36.74 4.79
N PRO A 67 -6.58 -37.33 3.66
CA PRO A 67 -6.84 -38.73 3.40
C PRO A 67 -6.14 -39.61 4.45
N PRO A 68 -6.78 -40.71 4.90
CA PRO A 68 -6.17 -41.59 5.89
C PRO A 68 -4.84 -42.15 5.42
N ALA A 69 -3.84 -42.15 6.31
CA ALA A 69 -2.51 -42.70 6.02
C ALA A 69 -2.43 -44.20 6.30
N ALA A 70 -1.46 -44.88 5.69
CA ALA A 70 -1.19 -46.29 5.97
C ALA A 70 -0.76 -46.45 7.44
N ASN A 71 -1.45 -47.33 8.19
CA ASN A 71 -1.25 -47.55 9.63
C ASN A 71 -1.66 -46.39 10.54
N GLU A 72 -2.48 -45.47 10.05
CA GLU A 72 -3.12 -44.48 10.91
C GLU A 72 -4.12 -45.15 11.87
N HIS A 73 -3.98 -44.87 13.16
CA HIS A 73 -4.79 -45.51 14.19
C HIS A 73 -6.18 -44.87 14.34
N ASN A 74 -6.28 -43.56 14.12
CA ASN A 74 -7.51 -42.81 14.19
C ASN A 74 -7.75 -42.14 12.85
N THR A 75 -8.77 -42.57 12.11
CA THR A 75 -9.10 -42.01 10.80
C THR A 75 -10.26 -41.02 10.87
N THR A 76 -10.81 -40.76 12.07
CA THR A 76 -12.00 -39.91 12.24
C THR A 76 -11.67 -38.47 12.64
N ASN A 77 -10.40 -38.16 12.90
CA ASN A 77 -9.92 -36.83 13.26
C ASN A 77 -9.28 -36.07 12.09
N ASN A 78 -9.39 -36.59 10.86
CA ASN A 78 -8.73 -36.03 9.69
C ASN A 78 -9.53 -34.93 8.98
N ARG A 79 -10.64 -34.50 9.60
CA ARG A 79 -11.49 -33.43 9.07
C ARG A 79 -11.74 -32.35 10.11
N ARG A 80 -11.67 -31.09 9.67
CA ARG A 80 -11.99 -29.92 10.50
C ARG A 80 -12.78 -28.89 9.70
N GLU A 81 -13.77 -28.30 10.35
CA GLU A 81 -14.63 -27.28 9.75
C GLU A 81 -14.43 -25.92 10.43
N ALA A 82 -14.55 -24.85 9.64
CA ALA A 82 -14.49 -23.47 10.11
C ALA A 82 -15.45 -22.58 9.31
N GLU A 83 -16.09 -21.63 9.97
CA GLU A 83 -16.90 -20.61 9.31
C GLU A 83 -16.09 -19.33 9.08
N LEU A 84 -16.20 -18.78 7.88
CA LEU A 84 -15.55 -17.53 7.50
C LEU A 84 -16.59 -16.55 6.91
N GLU A 85 -16.64 -15.32 7.43
CA GLU A 85 -17.41 -14.24 6.81
C GLU A 85 -16.52 -13.42 5.87
N ILE A 86 -16.74 -13.55 4.56
CA ILE A 86 -16.04 -12.76 3.56
C ILE A 86 -16.80 -11.47 3.35
N ARG A 87 -16.21 -10.36 3.83
CA ARG A 87 -16.75 -9.03 3.58
C ARG A 87 -16.22 -8.47 2.27
N ARG A 88 -17.09 -7.74 1.57
CA ARG A 88 -16.73 -6.83 0.49
C ARG A 88 -16.51 -5.44 1.12
N GLU A 89 -15.44 -5.31 1.89
CA GLU A 89 -14.95 -4.00 2.28
C GLU A 89 -14.06 -3.50 1.15
N ALA A 90 -14.51 -2.45 0.47
CA ALA A 90 -13.70 -1.71 -0.48
C ALA A 90 -13.09 -0.51 0.25
N LEU A 91 -11.79 -0.29 0.07
CA LEU A 91 -11.11 0.88 0.57
C LEU A 91 -11.59 2.10 -0.20
N ARG A 92 -12.12 3.10 0.50
CA ARG A 92 -12.53 4.37 -0.09
C ARG A 92 -11.34 5.31 -0.11
N VAL A 93 -10.84 5.62 -1.31
CA VAL A 93 -9.63 6.43 -1.50
C VAL A 93 -9.99 7.76 -2.15
N LEU A 94 -9.63 8.86 -1.51
CA LEU A 94 -9.75 10.21 -2.07
C LEU A 94 -8.39 10.66 -2.64
N VAL A 95 -8.30 10.77 -3.96
CA VAL A 95 -7.14 11.33 -4.65
C VAL A 95 -7.34 12.82 -4.89
N ILE A 96 -6.54 13.66 -4.23
CA ILE A 96 -6.53 15.10 -4.42
C ILE A 96 -5.24 15.47 -5.16
N GLU A 97 -5.36 16.09 -6.32
CA GLU A 97 -4.23 16.42 -7.17
C GLU A 97 -4.40 17.83 -7.78
N SER A 98 -3.30 18.55 -7.97
CA SER A 98 -3.35 19.88 -8.57
C SER A 98 -3.48 19.84 -10.09
N PHE A 99 -2.75 18.92 -10.72
CA PHE A 99 -2.66 18.80 -12.18
C PHE A 99 -2.49 17.34 -12.61
N PRO A 100 -2.89 16.97 -13.83
CA PRO A 100 -2.89 15.58 -14.28
C PRO A 100 -1.46 15.10 -14.63
N ARG A 101 -0.63 14.86 -13.61
CA ARG A 101 0.73 14.32 -13.74
C ARG A 101 0.70 12.85 -14.12
N TRP A 102 1.83 12.34 -14.60
CA TRP A 102 1.96 10.92 -14.93
C TRP A 102 1.73 10.03 -13.71
N GLU A 103 2.34 10.35 -12.57
CA GLU A 103 2.15 9.60 -11.31
C GLU A 103 0.67 9.50 -10.93
N TYR A 104 -0.02 10.65 -10.89
CA TYR A 104 -1.47 10.73 -10.69
C TYR A 104 -2.24 9.84 -11.67
N ARG A 105 -1.97 9.95 -12.97
CA ARG A 105 -2.73 9.23 -14.01
C ARG A 105 -2.60 7.72 -13.83
N TYR A 106 -1.37 7.24 -13.61
CA TYR A 106 -1.11 5.81 -13.46
C TYR A 106 -1.63 5.26 -12.14
N LEU A 107 -1.47 6.01 -11.04
CA LEU A 107 -1.99 5.62 -9.74
C LEU A 107 -3.52 5.58 -9.73
N ARG A 108 -4.18 6.63 -10.21
CA ARG A 108 -5.65 6.66 -10.33
C ARG A 108 -6.15 5.48 -11.16
N ASN A 109 -5.52 5.19 -12.29
CA ASN A 109 -5.93 4.07 -13.14
C ASN A 109 -5.72 2.70 -12.47
N ALA A 110 -4.66 2.54 -11.68
CA ALA A 110 -4.42 1.34 -10.90
C ALA A 110 -5.51 1.14 -9.83
N LEU A 111 -5.85 2.20 -9.08
CA LEU A 111 -6.91 2.19 -8.09
C LEU A 111 -8.29 1.91 -8.70
N GLN A 112 -8.60 2.53 -9.85
CA GLN A 112 -9.88 2.31 -10.55
C GLN A 112 -10.09 0.88 -11.05
N ARG A 113 -9.00 0.13 -11.27
CA ARG A 113 -9.04 -1.26 -11.71
C ARG A 113 -9.08 -2.24 -10.55
N ASP A 114 -8.77 -1.80 -9.34
CA ASP A 114 -8.75 -2.66 -8.16
C ASP A 114 -10.19 -2.89 -7.66
N PRO A 115 -10.69 -4.14 -7.64
CA PRO A 115 -12.05 -4.44 -7.20
C PRO A 115 -12.29 -4.19 -5.71
N GLY A 116 -11.23 -4.04 -4.91
CA GLY A 116 -11.27 -3.72 -3.50
C GLY A 116 -11.06 -2.24 -3.19
N VAL A 117 -11.10 -1.35 -4.20
CA VAL A 117 -10.93 0.09 -4.01
C VAL A 117 -12.06 0.86 -4.69
N GLU A 118 -12.65 1.80 -3.96
CA GLU A 118 -13.54 2.84 -4.49
C GLU A 118 -12.78 4.16 -4.49
N VAL A 119 -12.41 4.65 -5.66
CA VAL A 119 -11.62 5.87 -5.79
C VAL A 119 -12.50 7.05 -6.19
N SER A 120 -12.38 8.14 -5.45
CA SER A 120 -12.90 9.47 -5.81
C SER A 120 -11.73 10.41 -6.07
N THR A 121 -11.87 11.30 -7.04
CA THR A 121 -10.78 12.17 -7.47
C THR A 121 -11.17 13.64 -7.47
N LEU A 122 -10.44 14.47 -6.75
CA LEU A 122 -10.52 15.93 -6.85
C LEU A 122 -9.27 16.45 -7.58
N LEU A 123 -9.45 16.86 -8.83
CA LEU A 123 -8.38 17.44 -9.65
C LEU A 123 -8.60 18.96 -9.77
N PHE A 124 -7.79 19.78 -9.11
CA PHE A 124 -8.08 21.21 -8.97
C PHE A 124 -7.99 22.03 -10.26
N HIS A 125 -6.94 21.85 -11.06
CA HIS A 125 -6.64 22.72 -12.20
C HIS A 125 -6.70 24.23 -11.85
N PRO A 126 -5.82 24.74 -10.96
CA PRO A 126 -5.92 26.11 -10.45
C PRO A 126 -5.89 27.20 -11.53
N HIS A 127 -5.37 26.92 -12.73
CA HIS A 127 -5.32 27.87 -13.85
C HIS A 127 -6.55 27.84 -14.77
N LEU A 128 -7.45 26.86 -14.63
CA LEU A 128 -8.63 26.72 -15.50
C LEU A 128 -9.93 27.20 -14.84
N GLY A 129 -9.89 27.55 -13.54
CA GLY A 129 -11.05 28.02 -12.79
C GLY A 129 -12.15 26.98 -12.55
N LYS A 130 -11.93 25.74 -13.01
CA LYS A 130 -12.84 24.61 -12.82
C LYS A 130 -12.03 23.32 -12.58
N PRO A 131 -12.49 22.45 -11.67
CA PRO A 131 -11.85 21.17 -11.45
C PRO A 131 -12.06 20.20 -12.61
N GLY A 132 -11.32 19.10 -12.58
CA GLY A 132 -11.49 17.97 -13.49
C GLY A 132 -12.90 17.40 -13.39
N ALA A 133 -13.40 16.87 -14.51
CA ALA A 133 -14.73 16.30 -14.61
C ALA A 133 -14.68 14.93 -15.28
N GLY A 134 -15.69 14.11 -15.00
CA GLY A 134 -15.84 12.77 -15.55
C GLY A 134 -16.22 11.76 -14.48
N ARG A 135 -16.17 10.48 -14.83
CA ARG A 135 -16.44 9.39 -13.90
C ARG A 135 -15.45 9.43 -12.73
N ASP A 136 -16.00 9.33 -11.53
CA ASP A 136 -15.29 9.35 -10.25
C ASP A 136 -14.58 10.68 -9.91
N TYR A 137 -14.85 11.75 -10.67
CA TYR A 137 -14.35 13.10 -10.34
C TYR A 137 -15.34 13.85 -9.47
N LEU A 138 -14.81 14.53 -8.46
CA LEU A 138 -15.54 15.45 -7.60
C LEU A 138 -15.41 16.88 -8.15
N SER A 139 -16.52 17.62 -8.10
CA SER A 139 -16.57 19.03 -8.49
C SER A 139 -16.08 19.98 -7.40
N ALA A 140 -15.90 19.50 -6.17
CA ALA A 140 -15.41 20.27 -5.04
C ALA A 140 -14.83 19.34 -3.97
N PHE A 141 -14.13 19.93 -3.00
CA PHE A 141 -13.72 19.22 -1.80
C PHE A 141 -14.95 18.69 -1.04
N PRO A 142 -14.97 17.40 -0.61
CA PRO A 142 -16.10 16.83 0.09
C PRO A 142 -16.44 17.60 1.36
N ALA A 143 -17.74 17.70 1.68
CA ALA A 143 -18.17 18.14 3.01
C ALA A 143 -17.73 17.14 4.09
N ASP A 144 -17.59 17.58 5.34
CA ASP A 144 -17.01 16.80 6.43
C ASP A 144 -17.63 15.40 6.61
N ASN A 145 -18.95 15.27 6.44
CA ASN A 145 -19.66 13.99 6.54
C ASN A 145 -19.27 13.01 5.41
N ALA A 146 -19.13 13.51 4.19
CA ALA A 146 -18.69 12.72 3.04
C ALA A 146 -17.18 12.44 3.14
N LEU A 147 -16.39 13.40 3.64
CA LEU A 147 -14.95 13.25 3.80
C LEU A 147 -14.64 12.13 4.81
N ALA A 148 -15.35 12.07 5.94
CA ALA A 148 -15.21 11.05 6.99
C ALA A 148 -15.44 9.60 6.51
N SER A 149 -15.98 9.43 5.30
CA SER A 149 -16.14 8.11 4.70
C SER A 149 -14.83 7.58 4.07
N TYR A 150 -13.88 8.43 3.70
CA TYR A 150 -12.65 7.97 3.07
C TYR A 150 -11.67 7.36 4.08
N ASP A 151 -11.15 6.19 3.75
CA ASP A 151 -10.16 5.47 4.55
C ASP A 151 -8.74 6.01 4.28
N VAL A 152 -8.47 6.46 3.05
CA VAL A 152 -7.17 7.00 2.63
C VAL A 152 -7.36 8.28 1.82
N ILE A 153 -6.54 9.29 2.14
CA ILE A 153 -6.45 10.55 1.39
C ILE A 153 -5.06 10.64 0.78
N LEU A 154 -5.00 10.88 -0.52
CA LEU A 154 -3.76 11.12 -1.25
C LEU A 154 -3.67 12.58 -1.68
N LEU A 155 -2.54 13.22 -1.38
CA LEU A 155 -2.22 14.59 -1.75
C LEU A 155 -1.08 14.61 -2.76
N GLY A 156 -1.43 14.78 -4.03
CA GLY A 156 -0.49 14.86 -5.15
C GLY A 156 -0.17 16.30 -5.54
N ASP A 157 1.04 16.77 -5.24
CA ASP A 157 1.55 18.13 -5.53
C ASP A 157 0.50 19.22 -5.30
N VAL A 158 -0.18 19.14 -4.15
CA VAL A 158 -1.23 20.05 -3.69
C VAL A 158 -0.72 20.89 -2.55
N GLY A 159 -1.19 22.14 -2.51
CA GLY A 159 -0.90 23.13 -1.50
C GLY A 159 -2.15 23.92 -1.10
N VAL A 160 -1.92 25.08 -0.47
CA VAL A 160 -2.96 26.06 -0.10
C VAL A 160 -2.93 27.33 -0.95
N SER A 161 -2.26 27.29 -2.11
CA SER A 161 -2.33 28.38 -3.08
C SER A 161 -3.74 28.53 -3.67
N ASN A 162 -4.03 29.70 -4.25
CA ASN A 162 -5.34 29.99 -4.87
C ASN A 162 -5.83 28.87 -5.78
N GLY A 163 -7.08 28.46 -5.60
CA GLY A 163 -7.71 27.38 -6.38
C GLY A 163 -7.36 25.96 -5.92
N GLN A 164 -6.78 25.79 -4.73
CA GLN A 164 -6.48 24.47 -4.13
C GLN A 164 -7.11 24.34 -2.72
N LEU A 165 -6.43 23.67 -1.78
CA LEU A 165 -6.96 23.44 -0.44
C LEU A 165 -7.03 24.73 0.37
N SER A 166 -8.04 24.83 1.23
CA SER A 166 -8.09 25.87 2.27
C SER A 166 -7.36 25.40 3.55
N PRO A 167 -6.91 26.33 4.42
CA PRO A 167 -6.39 25.98 5.74
C PRO A 167 -7.40 25.20 6.61
N GLY A 168 -8.69 25.49 6.46
CA GLY A 168 -9.77 24.75 7.10
C GLY A 168 -9.82 23.29 6.64
N GLN A 169 -9.75 23.05 5.33
CA GLN A 169 -9.71 21.68 4.76
C GLN A 169 -8.46 20.92 5.21
N CYS A 170 -7.31 21.59 5.30
CA CYS A 170 -6.09 21.00 5.86
C CYS A 170 -6.29 20.55 7.32
N THR A 171 -7.05 21.33 8.10
CA THR A 171 -7.40 20.99 9.48
C THR A 171 -8.35 19.79 9.55
N THR A 172 -9.34 19.72 8.66
CA THR A 172 -10.24 18.57 8.58
C THR A 172 -9.49 17.28 8.23
N ILE A 173 -8.58 17.33 7.24
CA ILE A 173 -7.74 16.17 6.88
C ILE A 173 -6.88 15.75 8.07
N MET A 174 -6.24 16.69 8.78
CA MET A 174 -5.44 16.38 9.97
C MET A 174 -6.28 15.64 11.03
N LYS A 175 -7.49 16.12 11.32
CA LYS A 175 -8.40 15.48 12.29
C LYS A 175 -8.78 14.07 11.86
N MET A 176 -9.03 13.81 10.58
CA MET A 176 -9.32 12.46 10.11
C MET A 176 -8.17 11.49 10.35
N VAL A 177 -6.94 11.91 10.03
CA VAL A 177 -5.76 11.07 10.27
C VAL A 177 -5.58 10.81 11.76
N ARG A 178 -5.70 11.84 12.59
CA ARG A 178 -5.47 11.74 14.03
C ARG A 178 -6.56 10.93 14.76
N ASP A 179 -7.83 11.20 14.44
CA ASP A 179 -8.98 10.80 15.25
C ASP A 179 -9.76 9.62 14.62
N GLN A 180 -9.68 9.43 13.30
CA GLN A 180 -10.46 8.41 12.56
C GLN A 180 -9.59 7.33 11.90
N ALA A 181 -8.30 7.27 12.25
CA ALA A 181 -7.34 6.30 11.73
C ALA A 181 -7.15 6.33 10.20
N ALA A 182 -7.50 7.44 9.55
CA ALA A 182 -7.36 7.58 8.10
C ALA A 182 -5.87 7.55 7.68
N GLY A 183 -5.61 6.95 6.52
CA GLY A 183 -4.31 7.00 5.84
C GLY A 183 -4.11 8.34 5.13
N LEU A 184 -2.89 8.87 5.15
CA LEU A 184 -2.52 10.07 4.39
C LEU A 184 -1.24 9.85 3.59
N ILE A 185 -1.30 10.09 2.29
CA ILE A 185 -0.16 9.95 1.40
C ILE A 185 0.23 11.32 0.85
N PHE A 186 1.48 11.72 1.06
CA PHE A 186 2.08 12.90 0.42
C PHE A 186 2.87 12.44 -0.81
N LEU A 187 2.44 12.90 -1.98
CA LEU A 187 3.14 12.77 -3.27
C LEU A 187 3.51 14.16 -3.81
N PRO A 188 4.57 14.80 -3.30
CA PRO A 188 4.98 16.09 -3.81
C PRO A 188 5.38 16.02 -5.28
N GLY A 189 5.43 17.18 -5.94
CA GLY A 189 5.78 17.26 -7.35
C GLY A 189 6.59 18.50 -7.71
N LEU A 190 6.99 18.52 -8.98
CA LEU A 190 7.86 19.54 -9.58
C LEU A 190 7.32 20.98 -9.45
N ARG A 191 6.01 21.19 -9.27
CA ARG A 191 5.46 22.54 -9.09
C ARG A 191 5.68 23.07 -7.68
N GLY A 192 5.91 22.19 -6.71
CA GLY A 192 6.27 22.55 -5.35
C GLY A 192 5.11 23.08 -4.51
N HIS A 193 3.87 22.78 -4.87
CA HIS A 193 2.70 23.29 -4.13
C HIS A 193 2.68 22.75 -2.69
N THR A 194 3.18 21.52 -2.49
CA THR A 194 3.31 20.89 -1.17
C THR A 194 4.08 21.73 -0.15
N GLY A 195 5.03 22.56 -0.60
CA GLY A 195 5.78 23.45 0.30
C GLY A 195 4.88 24.41 1.08
N SER A 196 3.76 24.84 0.51
CA SER A 196 2.80 25.73 1.18
C SER A 196 2.03 25.06 2.33
N LEU A 197 2.01 23.72 2.40
CA LEU A 197 1.40 22.98 3.51
C LEU A 197 2.19 23.14 4.82
N ALA A 198 3.44 23.60 4.75
CA ALA A 198 4.26 23.86 5.94
C ALA A 198 3.64 24.95 6.86
N GLY A 199 2.79 25.83 6.32
CA GLY A 199 2.06 26.85 7.09
C GLY A 199 0.69 26.40 7.60
N THR A 200 0.33 25.12 7.50
CA THR A 200 -1.01 24.61 7.86
C THR A 200 -0.94 23.49 8.88
N ALA A 201 -2.11 22.99 9.32
CA ALA A 201 -2.20 21.82 10.21
C ALA A 201 -1.56 20.55 9.62
N LEU A 202 -1.41 20.44 8.29
CA LEU A 202 -0.76 19.30 7.64
C LEU A 202 0.76 19.31 7.81
N SER A 203 1.34 20.45 8.22
CA SER A 203 2.77 20.54 8.53
C SER A 203 3.18 19.56 9.61
N GLU A 204 2.32 19.27 10.60
CA GLU A 204 2.59 18.32 11.68
C GLU A 204 2.68 16.88 11.19
N LEU A 205 1.89 16.55 10.15
CA LEU A 205 1.76 15.21 9.59
C LEU A 205 2.89 14.90 8.61
N LEU A 206 3.37 15.90 7.86
CA LEU A 206 4.49 15.71 6.94
C LEU A 206 5.69 15.10 7.68
N PRO A 207 6.15 13.88 7.32
CA PRO A 207 7.11 13.12 8.11
C PRO A 207 8.56 13.55 7.87
N VAL A 208 8.78 14.56 7.04
CA VAL A 208 10.10 15.14 6.73
C VAL A 208 10.16 16.60 7.12
N ILE A 209 11.36 17.09 7.40
CA ILE A 209 11.65 18.52 7.46
C ILE A 209 11.82 19.02 6.03
N TRP A 210 10.91 19.90 5.61
CA TRP A 210 10.89 20.48 4.27
C TRP A 210 11.87 21.64 4.16
N ASP A 211 12.71 21.65 3.13
CA ASP A 211 13.56 22.80 2.81
C ASP A 211 12.76 23.86 2.05
N GLN A 212 12.44 24.95 2.74
CA GLN A 212 11.71 26.08 2.18
C GLN A 212 12.53 26.92 1.19
N SER A 213 13.87 26.78 1.18
CA SER A 213 14.71 27.49 0.21
C SER A 213 14.63 26.89 -1.20
N GLN A 214 14.16 25.64 -1.32
CA GLN A 214 14.03 24.91 -2.57
C GLN A 214 12.62 24.30 -2.71
N PRO A 215 11.55 25.10 -2.73
CA PRO A 215 10.18 24.59 -2.62
C PRO A 215 9.76 23.67 -3.78
N ARG A 216 10.41 23.79 -4.94
CA ARG A 216 10.20 22.94 -6.13
C ARG A 216 11.04 21.67 -6.14
N GLY A 217 11.84 21.41 -5.10
CA GLY A 217 12.76 20.28 -5.07
C GLY A 217 13.92 20.42 -6.05
N TRP A 218 14.55 19.28 -6.34
CA TRP A 218 15.79 19.20 -7.10
C TRP A 218 15.57 18.40 -8.37
N GLY A 219 15.81 19.03 -9.52
CA GLY A 219 15.89 18.34 -10.81
C GLY A 219 17.34 17.97 -11.13
N SER A 220 17.56 16.80 -11.71
CA SER A 220 18.89 16.31 -12.10
C SER A 220 18.89 15.73 -13.50
N ALA A 221 19.95 15.98 -14.25
CA ALA A 221 20.22 15.27 -15.51
C ALA A 221 20.65 13.81 -15.25
N THR A 222 21.26 13.56 -14.09
CA THR A 222 21.64 12.21 -13.66
C THR A 222 20.43 11.49 -13.08
N VAL A 223 20.26 10.22 -13.45
CA VAL A 223 19.16 9.40 -12.94
C VAL A 223 19.43 9.04 -11.47
N GLY A 224 18.60 9.55 -10.57
CA GLY A 224 18.57 9.17 -9.18
C GLY A 224 17.94 7.79 -9.00
N LYS A 225 18.39 7.04 -7.99
CA LYS A 225 17.87 5.72 -7.62
C LYS A 225 17.45 5.70 -6.17
N PHE A 226 16.45 4.86 -5.86
CA PHE A 226 16.12 4.52 -4.49
C PHE A 226 17.15 3.52 -3.95
N ALA A 227 17.57 3.73 -2.71
CA ALA A 227 18.30 2.76 -1.92
C ALA A 227 17.47 2.46 -0.67
N LEU A 228 17.11 1.19 -0.48
CA LEU A 228 16.41 0.78 0.74
C LEU A 228 17.32 0.94 1.96
N THR A 229 16.73 1.35 3.07
CA THR A 229 17.35 1.25 4.40
C THR A 229 17.13 -0.16 4.95
N GLU A 230 17.73 -0.48 6.11
CA GLU A 230 17.46 -1.74 6.81
C GLU A 230 15.97 -1.88 7.21
N ALA A 231 15.35 -0.77 7.63
CA ALA A 231 13.90 -0.74 7.88
C ALA A 231 13.11 -0.98 6.59
N GLY A 232 13.57 -0.37 5.48
CA GLY A 232 13.01 -0.59 4.15
C GLY A 232 12.98 -2.06 3.77
N THR A 233 14.12 -2.76 3.82
CA THR A 233 14.24 -4.15 3.38
C THR A 233 13.31 -5.11 4.13
N ARG A 234 13.00 -4.83 5.41
CA ARG A 234 12.07 -5.62 6.23
C ARG A 234 10.61 -5.19 6.11
N SER A 235 10.35 -4.02 5.51
CA SER A 235 9.01 -3.45 5.44
C SER A 235 8.16 -4.12 4.38
N LEU A 236 6.93 -4.50 4.76
CA LEU A 236 5.93 -5.03 3.83
C LEU A 236 5.56 -4.03 2.72
N LEU A 237 5.74 -2.72 2.95
CA LEU A 237 5.46 -1.66 1.97
C LEU A 237 6.45 -1.65 0.80
N THR A 238 7.62 -2.27 0.97
CA THR A 238 8.64 -2.31 -0.09
C THR A 238 8.90 -3.72 -0.60
N LYS A 239 8.04 -4.68 -0.23
CA LYS A 239 8.21 -6.10 -0.57
C LYS A 239 7.72 -6.41 -1.99
N LEU A 240 8.57 -6.14 -2.98
CA LEU A 240 8.23 -6.34 -4.40
C LEU A 240 8.31 -7.79 -4.89
N GLU A 241 8.95 -8.68 -4.13
CA GLU A 241 9.03 -10.12 -4.36
C GLU A 241 8.93 -10.86 -3.01
N ASP A 242 8.86 -12.20 -3.03
CA ASP A 242 8.50 -12.98 -1.84
C ASP A 242 9.63 -13.10 -0.80
N SER A 243 10.88 -12.90 -1.22
CA SER A 243 12.06 -12.80 -0.34
C SER A 243 12.63 -11.39 -0.31
N GLU A 244 13.35 -11.07 0.78
CA GLU A 244 14.03 -9.79 0.97
C GLU A 244 15.12 -9.59 -0.09
N GLU A 245 15.90 -10.62 -0.40
CA GLU A 245 16.98 -10.55 -1.38
C GLU A 245 16.44 -10.34 -2.80
N ALA A 246 15.34 -11.00 -3.15
CA ALA A 246 14.69 -10.77 -4.45
C ALA A 246 14.13 -9.35 -4.54
N SER A 247 13.46 -8.88 -3.49
CA SER A 247 12.94 -7.51 -3.44
C SER A 247 14.05 -6.49 -3.59
N ALA A 248 15.16 -6.63 -2.85
CA ALA A 248 16.31 -5.73 -2.94
C ALA A 248 16.93 -5.70 -4.35
N ARG A 249 17.04 -6.87 -5.02
CA ARG A 249 17.47 -6.93 -6.43
C ARG A 249 16.53 -6.14 -7.33
N ILE A 250 15.21 -6.33 -7.21
CA ILE A 250 14.23 -5.56 -8.00
C ILE A 250 14.40 -4.06 -7.76
N TRP A 251 14.48 -3.61 -6.50
CA TRP A 251 14.68 -2.20 -6.15
C TRP A 251 15.91 -1.58 -6.84
N SER A 252 17.02 -2.32 -6.95
CA SER A 252 18.24 -1.85 -7.63
C SER A 252 18.09 -1.68 -9.16
N MET A 253 17.18 -2.46 -9.75
CA MET A 253 16.87 -2.49 -11.19
C MET A 253 15.70 -1.57 -11.56
N LEU A 254 14.94 -1.09 -10.59
CA LEU A 254 13.83 -0.17 -10.85
C LEU A 254 14.31 1.06 -11.62
N PRO A 255 13.50 1.54 -12.57
CA PRO A 255 13.76 2.81 -13.23
C PRO A 255 13.88 3.92 -12.18
N GLY A 256 14.93 4.71 -12.32
CA GLY A 256 15.16 5.87 -11.46
C GLY A 256 14.30 7.07 -11.82
N PHE A 257 14.60 8.17 -11.15
CA PHE A 257 13.90 9.45 -11.26
C PHE A 257 14.88 10.58 -11.59
N GLN A 258 14.38 11.67 -12.18
CA GLN A 258 15.17 12.89 -12.43
C GLN A 258 14.79 14.03 -11.50
N TRP A 259 13.88 13.78 -10.55
CA TRP A 259 13.42 14.78 -9.62
C TRP A 259 13.14 14.18 -8.26
N TYR A 260 13.51 14.89 -7.20
CA TYR A 260 13.12 14.56 -5.83
C TYR A 260 12.74 15.82 -5.04
N ALA A 261 11.83 15.62 -4.09
CA ALA A 261 11.31 16.64 -3.21
C ALA A 261 12.36 17.09 -2.18
N PRO A 262 12.28 18.34 -1.69
CA PRO A 262 13.28 18.96 -0.81
C PRO A 262 13.15 18.51 0.66
N GLY A 263 13.08 17.20 0.92
CA GLY A 263 13.10 16.65 2.27
C GLY A 263 14.52 16.59 2.83
N LEU A 264 14.83 17.38 3.87
CA LEU A 264 16.18 17.43 4.45
C LEU A 264 16.49 16.19 5.29
N ARG A 265 15.56 15.80 6.16
CA ARG A 265 15.66 14.66 7.06
C ARG A 265 14.27 14.25 7.51
N ALA A 266 14.13 13.02 7.99
CA ALA A 266 12.91 12.59 8.64
C ALA A 266 12.71 13.31 9.99
N LYS A 267 11.46 13.54 10.36
CA LYS A 267 11.09 14.00 11.70
C LYS A 267 11.24 12.86 12.71
N ALA A 268 11.40 13.22 13.98
CA ALA A 268 11.41 12.24 15.07
C ALA A 268 10.12 11.38 15.05
N GLY A 269 10.27 10.09 15.33
CA GLY A 269 9.17 9.12 15.28
C GLY A 269 8.73 8.72 13.87
N SER A 270 9.53 9.05 12.84
CA SER A 270 9.31 8.58 11.47
C SER A 270 10.34 7.52 11.11
N GLU A 271 9.95 6.61 10.22
CA GLU A 271 10.82 5.55 9.73
C GLU A 271 11.10 5.79 8.24
N ILE A 272 12.40 5.81 7.88
CA ILE A 272 12.82 6.00 6.49
C ILE A 272 12.96 4.61 5.87
N LEU A 273 12.14 4.30 4.86
CA LEU A 273 12.17 3.03 4.13
C LEU A 273 13.13 3.08 2.94
N ALA A 274 13.22 4.23 2.28
CA ALA A 274 14.15 4.43 1.17
C ALA A 274 14.75 5.83 1.20
N VAL A 275 16.02 5.92 0.80
CA VAL A 275 16.78 7.16 0.61
C VAL A 275 17.25 7.29 -0.83
N HIS A 276 17.70 8.48 -1.19
CA HIS A 276 18.42 8.68 -2.44
C HIS A 276 19.76 7.93 -2.38
N ALA A 277 20.08 7.17 -3.43
CA ALA A 277 21.28 6.34 -3.46
C ALA A 277 22.58 7.15 -3.38
N THR A 278 22.65 8.27 -4.12
CA THR A 278 23.85 9.11 -4.23
C THR A 278 23.75 10.49 -3.54
N GLU A 279 22.59 11.13 -3.53
CA GLU A 279 22.44 12.47 -2.95
C GLU A 279 22.35 12.45 -1.42
N ALA A 280 23.11 13.35 -0.80
CA ALA A 280 23.15 13.55 0.64
C ALA A 280 23.25 15.05 0.97
N ASN A 281 22.81 15.40 2.16
CA ASN A 281 22.97 16.72 2.74
C ASN A 281 23.66 16.59 4.12
N ARG A 282 23.77 17.69 4.88
CA ARG A 282 24.41 17.71 6.20
C ARG A 282 23.79 16.75 7.24
N PHE A 283 22.60 16.22 6.99
CA PHE A 283 21.89 15.26 7.85
C PHE A 283 21.97 13.82 7.34
N GLY A 284 22.69 13.54 6.25
CA GLY A 284 22.82 12.23 5.63
C GLY A 284 22.14 12.13 4.27
N ARG A 285 21.90 10.88 3.81
CA ARG A 285 21.23 10.62 2.52
C ARG A 285 19.80 11.18 2.52
N VAL A 286 19.39 11.76 1.39
CA VAL A 286 18.07 12.39 1.26
C VAL A 286 16.96 11.35 1.43
N PRO A 287 15.99 11.52 2.36
CA PRO A 287 14.88 10.59 2.52
C PRO A 287 13.91 10.67 1.35
N LEU A 288 13.51 9.52 0.80
CA LEU A 288 12.58 9.44 -0.34
C LEU A 288 11.30 8.70 -0.03
N ILE A 289 11.33 7.64 0.78
CA ILE A 289 10.13 6.96 1.25
C ILE A 289 10.18 6.98 2.77
N VAL A 290 9.21 7.64 3.39
CA VAL A 290 9.15 7.81 4.84
C VAL A 290 7.74 7.49 5.32
N THR A 291 7.64 6.65 6.33
CA THR A 291 6.37 6.34 7.00
C THR A 291 6.37 6.91 8.41
N ARG A 292 5.18 7.25 8.91
CA ARG A 292 4.98 7.75 10.27
C ARG A 292 3.56 7.45 10.72
N THR A 293 3.36 7.22 12.01
CA THR A 293 2.04 7.20 12.63
C THR A 293 1.75 8.54 13.30
N PHE A 294 0.49 8.98 13.26
CA PHE A 294 0.05 10.20 13.92
C PHE A 294 -1.36 10.01 14.47
N GLY A 295 -1.50 10.02 15.80
CA GLY A 295 -2.73 9.52 16.43
C GLY A 295 -2.94 8.05 16.06
N SER A 296 -4.11 7.71 15.55
CA SER A 296 -4.42 6.37 15.04
C SER A 296 -4.14 6.18 13.55
N GLY A 297 -3.85 7.26 12.81
CA GLY A 297 -3.63 7.22 11.37
C GLY A 297 -2.20 6.89 10.95
N LYS A 298 -2.07 6.52 9.67
CA LYS A 298 -0.80 6.18 9.03
C LYS A 298 -0.48 7.18 7.93
N ILE A 299 0.78 7.58 7.85
CA ILE A 299 1.25 8.59 6.89
C ILE A 299 2.37 7.99 6.06
N LEU A 300 2.27 8.14 4.74
CA LEU A 300 3.35 7.85 3.81
C LEU A 300 3.77 9.14 3.10
N TYR A 301 5.07 9.32 2.96
CA TYR A 301 5.67 10.33 2.11
C TYR A 301 6.52 9.64 1.05
N MET A 302 6.27 9.99 -0.22
CA MET A 302 7.10 9.56 -1.34
C MET A 302 7.64 10.78 -2.07
N GLY A 303 8.90 11.11 -1.80
CA GLY A 303 9.60 12.30 -2.28
C GLY A 303 10.10 12.22 -3.71
N ALA A 304 9.55 11.36 -4.56
CA ALA A 304 9.90 11.27 -5.98
C ALA A 304 8.65 11.02 -6.83
N ASP A 305 8.58 11.69 -7.98
CA ASP A 305 7.44 11.67 -8.92
C ASP A 305 7.78 10.78 -10.14
N ALA A 306 7.92 9.47 -9.89
CA ALA A 306 8.43 8.54 -10.89
C ALA A 306 8.03 7.07 -10.68
N ALA A 307 7.21 6.74 -9.69
CA ALA A 307 6.81 5.35 -9.43
C ALA A 307 6.08 4.76 -10.64
N TRP A 308 5.35 5.58 -11.39
CA TRP A 308 4.72 5.18 -12.66
C TRP A 308 5.68 4.54 -13.67
N ARG A 309 6.99 4.82 -13.58
CA ARG A 309 8.02 4.24 -14.44
C ARG A 309 8.37 2.82 -14.09
N TRP A 310 8.05 2.34 -12.88
CA TRP A 310 8.27 0.96 -12.45
C TRP A 310 7.53 -0.07 -13.30
N ARG A 311 6.73 0.42 -14.25
CA ARG A 311 6.07 -0.34 -15.29
C ARG A 311 6.94 -0.72 -16.49
N ARG A 312 8.12 -0.10 -16.61
CA ARG A 312 8.99 -0.26 -17.78
C ARG A 312 9.48 -1.71 -17.89
N GLY A 313 9.12 -2.37 -18.98
CA GLY A 313 9.55 -3.75 -19.28
C GLY A 313 8.81 -4.84 -18.52
N VAL A 314 7.86 -4.50 -17.64
CA VAL A 314 7.12 -5.45 -16.79
C VAL A 314 5.64 -5.08 -16.60
N GLU A 315 5.11 -4.20 -17.45
CA GLU A 315 3.74 -3.67 -17.39
C GLU A 315 3.35 -3.19 -15.99
N ASP A 316 2.24 -3.60 -15.38
CA ASP A 316 1.78 -3.03 -14.11
C ASP A 316 2.43 -3.67 -12.87
N LYS A 317 3.26 -4.72 -13.01
CA LYS A 317 3.68 -5.61 -11.90
C LYS A 317 4.16 -4.88 -10.64
N TYR A 318 5.25 -4.12 -10.73
CA TYR A 318 5.88 -3.51 -9.55
C TYR A 318 5.20 -2.23 -9.08
N HIS A 319 4.66 -1.45 -10.01
CA HIS A 319 3.86 -0.27 -9.67
C HIS A 319 2.59 -0.65 -8.91
N TYR A 320 1.83 -1.62 -9.41
CA TYR A 320 0.62 -2.11 -8.76
C TYR A 320 0.94 -2.83 -7.44
N ARG A 321 2.01 -3.65 -7.39
CA ARG A 321 2.41 -4.33 -6.15
C ARG A 321 2.77 -3.35 -5.04
N PHE A 322 3.51 -2.29 -5.33
CA PHE A 322 3.82 -1.26 -4.34
C PHE A 322 2.56 -0.53 -3.87
N TRP A 323 1.78 0.03 -4.81
CA TRP A 323 0.59 0.81 -4.44
C TRP A 323 -0.55 -0.02 -3.85
N GLY A 324 -0.59 -1.33 -4.09
CA GLY A 324 -1.52 -2.24 -3.42
C GLY A 324 -1.07 -2.66 -2.01
N GLN A 325 0.20 -2.45 -1.66
CA GLN A 325 0.73 -2.65 -0.30
C GLN A 325 0.59 -1.41 0.57
N VAL A 326 0.74 -0.23 -0.04
CA VAL A 326 0.52 1.08 0.55
C VAL A 326 -0.94 1.28 0.91
#